data_AF-A0A8T4ZW35-F1
#
_entry.id   AF-A0A8T4ZW35-F1
#
_cell.length_a   1.000
_cell.length_b   1.000
_cell.length_c   1.000
_cell.angle_alpha   90.00
_cell.angle_beta   90.00
_cell.angle_gamma   90.00
#
_symmetry.space_group_name_H-M   'P 1'
#
loop_
_entity.id
_entity.type
_entity.pdbx_description
1 polymer ?
#
loop_
_entity_poly.entity_id
_entity_poly.type
_entity_poly.pdbx_seq_one_letter_code
_entity_poly.pdbx_strand_id
1 'polypeptide(L)'
;MSKKAPSKDDALEALDFIINVLREHEKDLDRLINELGKITERLGEAGELSGKIENVEERLTNLQNEISNLISYLSTSHEAPKAATPTVPTQRPQIAAEARGPPVILRCKRWEDFQTLARQAQALSFLCKEAEKTFQADALKNNQIITYSGELPKPTTLLKSWLSKQLDVPEEKILEGILAVG
;
A
#
# COMPACT_ATOMS: atom_id res chain seq x y z
N MET A 1 27.68 51.91 -42.54
CA MET A 1 26.63 50.93 -42.89
C MET A 1 25.28 51.51 -42.44
N SER A 2 24.57 52.19 -43.34
CA SER A 2 23.28 52.83 -43.00
C SER A 2 22.20 51.76 -42.89
N LYS A 3 21.58 51.62 -41.71
CA LYS A 3 20.41 50.76 -41.52
C LYS A 3 19.24 51.37 -42.30
N LYS A 4 18.85 50.71 -43.40
CA LYS A 4 17.68 51.10 -44.20
C LYS A 4 16.44 50.88 -43.34
N ALA A 5 15.57 51.89 -43.24
CA ALA A 5 14.30 51.73 -42.52
C ALA A 5 13.45 50.65 -43.22
N PRO A 6 12.77 49.78 -42.46
CA PRO A 6 11.93 48.73 -43.03
C PRO A 6 10.85 49.35 -43.91
N SER A 7 10.58 48.70 -45.04
CA SER A 7 9.50 49.11 -45.94
C SER A 7 8.14 48.94 -45.25
N LYS A 8 7.12 49.68 -45.72
CA LYS A 8 5.74 49.45 -45.26
C LYS A 8 5.29 48.00 -45.50
N ASP A 9 5.78 47.38 -46.57
CA ASP A 9 5.48 45.98 -46.89
C ASP A 9 6.10 45.03 -45.84
N ASP A 10 7.36 45.26 -45.43
CA ASP A 10 8.01 44.49 -44.36
C ASP A 10 7.24 44.58 -43.03
N ALA A 11 6.66 45.75 -42.74
CA ALA A 11 5.85 45.96 -41.54
C ALA A 11 4.48 45.25 -41.60
N LEU A 12 3.89 45.14 -42.80
CA LEU A 12 2.64 44.40 -43.01
C LEU A 12 2.87 42.89 -42.93
N GLU A 13 3.96 42.37 -43.52
CA GLU A 13 4.34 40.96 -43.40
C GLU A 13 4.61 40.56 -41.95
N ALA A 14 5.30 41.41 -41.18
CA ALA A 14 5.52 41.16 -39.76
C ALA A 14 4.21 41.12 -38.96
N LEU A 15 3.24 41.96 -39.33
CA LEU A 15 1.93 42.01 -38.68
C LEU A 15 1.10 40.74 -39.00
N ASP A 16 1.11 40.27 -40.25
CA ASP A 16 0.47 39.02 -40.65
C ASP A 16 1.10 37.80 -39.95
N PHE A 17 2.43 37.81 -39.77
CA PHE A 17 3.11 36.78 -38.98
C PHE A 17 2.63 36.78 -37.53
N ILE A 18 2.56 37.96 -36.88
CA ILE A 18 2.08 38.09 -35.50
C ILE A 18 0.62 37.63 -35.38
N ILE A 19 -0.25 38.01 -36.31
CA ILE A 19 -1.66 37.60 -36.32
C ILE A 19 -1.77 36.07 -36.42
N ASN A 20 -0.98 35.44 -37.29
CA ASN A 20 -0.98 33.99 -37.43
C ASN A 20 -0.51 33.29 -36.15
N VAL A 21 0.55 33.80 -35.50
CA VAL A 21 1.03 33.27 -34.22
C VAL A 21 -0.02 33.42 -33.12
N LEU A 22 -0.65 34.59 -33.00
CA LEU A 22 -1.70 34.84 -32.01
C LEU A 22 -2.92 33.93 -32.23
N ARG A 23 -3.29 33.69 -33.49
CA ARG A 23 -4.39 32.77 -33.84
C ARG A 23 -4.07 31.32 -33.50
N GLU A 24 -2.81 30.91 -33.59
CA GLU A 24 -2.40 29.57 -33.15
C GLU A 24 -2.43 29.46 -31.62
N HIS A 25 -1.96 30.49 -30.92
CA HIS A 25 -2.04 30.54 -29.46
C HIS A 25 -3.49 30.53 -28.94
N GLU A 26 -4.42 31.19 -29.64
CA GLU A 26 -5.87 31.14 -29.32
C GLU A 26 -6.39 29.70 -29.36
N LYS A 27 -6.06 28.94 -30.41
CA LYS A 27 -6.45 27.52 -30.51
C LYS A 27 -5.80 26.66 -29.43
N ASP A 28 -4.54 26.91 -29.11
CA ASP A 28 -3.84 26.17 -28.06
C ASP A 28 -4.47 26.44 -26.69
N LEU A 29 -4.88 27.68 -26.42
CA LEU A 29 -5.63 28.03 -25.21
C LEU A 29 -6.99 27.33 -25.16
N ASP A 30 -7.76 27.33 -26.25
CA ASP A 30 -9.03 26.61 -26.33
C ASP A 30 -8.87 25.11 -26.08
N ARG A 31 -7.78 24.52 -26.60
CA ARG A 31 -7.44 23.13 -26.35
C ARG A 31 -7.12 22.89 -24.87
N LEU A 32 -6.29 23.76 -24.27
CA LEU A 32 -5.92 23.65 -22.85
C LEU A 32 -7.15 23.79 -21.96
N ILE A 33 -8.05 24.73 -22.23
CA ILE A 33 -9.30 24.92 -21.49
C ILE A 33 -10.16 23.65 -21.54
N ASN A 34 -10.29 23.03 -22.72
CA ASN A 34 -11.02 21.78 -22.86
C ASN A 34 -10.39 20.61 -22.07
N GLU A 35 -9.06 20.49 -22.08
CA GLU A 35 -8.36 19.48 -21.29
C GLU A 35 -8.50 19.72 -19.78
N LEU A 36 -8.42 20.98 -19.34
CA LEU A 36 -8.69 21.35 -17.94
C LEU A 36 -10.13 21.02 -17.53
N GLY A 37 -11.11 21.22 -18.40
CA GLY A 37 -12.50 20.81 -18.19
C GLY A 37 -12.61 19.31 -17.92
N LYS A 38 -12.00 18.48 -18.78
CA LYS A 38 -11.98 17.01 -18.62
C LYS A 38 -11.28 16.57 -17.33
N ILE A 39 -10.18 17.21 -16.95
CA ILE A 39 -9.48 16.90 -15.69
C ILE A 39 -10.35 17.27 -14.48
N THR A 40 -11.04 18.41 -14.54
CA THR A 40 -11.93 18.87 -13.47
C THR A 40 -13.13 17.94 -13.28
N GLU A 41 -13.72 17.46 -14.38
CA GLU A 41 -14.80 16.46 -14.34
C GLU A 41 -14.34 15.16 -13.67
N ARG A 42 -13.20 14.61 -14.08
CA ARG A 42 -12.59 13.42 -13.45
C ARG A 42 -12.25 13.63 -11.98
N LEU A 43 -11.85 14.84 -11.59
CA LEU A 43 -11.59 15.18 -10.19
C LEU A 43 -12.91 15.22 -9.38
N GLY A 44 -14.00 15.68 -9.99
CA GLY A 44 -15.35 15.59 -9.40
C GLY A 44 -15.75 14.14 -9.13
N GLU A 45 -15.55 13.25 -10.09
CA GLU A 45 -15.77 11.80 -9.93
C GLU A 45 -14.91 11.21 -8.80
N ALA A 46 -13.66 11.67 -8.65
CA ALA A 46 -12.79 11.27 -7.54
C ALA A 46 -13.32 11.75 -6.17
N GLY A 47 -14.00 12.90 -6.11
CA GLY A 47 -14.71 13.37 -4.92
C GLY A 47 -15.87 12.44 -4.52
N GLU A 48 -16.65 11.97 -5.49
CA GLU A 48 -17.69 10.96 -5.23
C GLU A 48 -17.11 9.63 -4.73
N LEU A 49 -15.96 9.22 -5.28
CA LEU A 49 -15.23 8.05 -4.80
C LEU A 49 -14.77 8.23 -3.35
N SER A 50 -14.36 9.43 -2.96
CA SER A 50 -14.03 9.77 -1.56
C SER A 50 -15.25 9.64 -0.64
N GLY A 51 -16.44 10.05 -1.07
CA GLY A 51 -17.65 9.84 -0.24
C GLY A 51 -17.99 8.34 -0.07
N LYS A 52 -17.78 7.54 -1.12
CA LYS A 52 -17.97 6.09 -1.04
C LYS A 52 -16.94 5.42 -0.12
N ILE A 53 -15.69 5.89 -0.09
CA ILE A 53 -14.67 5.32 0.79
C ILE A 53 -14.97 5.61 2.26
N GLU A 54 -15.42 6.83 2.59
CA GLU A 54 -15.82 7.22 3.94
C GLU A 54 -16.97 6.34 4.47
N ASN A 55 -17.98 6.06 3.64
CA ASN A 55 -19.07 5.13 4.00
C ASN A 55 -18.56 3.69 4.25
N VAL A 56 -17.61 3.22 3.43
CA VAL A 56 -17.00 1.89 3.64
C VAL A 56 -16.20 1.86 4.94
N GLU A 57 -15.47 2.91 5.28
CA GLU A 57 -14.71 3.04 6.53
C GLU A 57 -15.63 3.05 7.76
N GLU A 58 -16.77 3.75 7.69
CA GLU A 58 -17.79 3.74 8.75
C GLU A 58 -18.34 2.33 8.96
N ARG A 59 -18.73 1.64 7.88
CA ARG A 59 -19.24 0.26 7.94
C ARG A 59 -18.20 -0.70 8.50
N LEU A 60 -16.92 -0.54 8.15
CA LEU A 60 -15.83 -1.34 8.68
C LEU A 60 -15.64 -1.11 10.18
N THR A 61 -15.74 0.13 10.64
CA THR A 61 -15.66 0.50 12.07
C THR A 61 -16.81 -0.15 12.86
N ASN A 62 -18.03 -0.12 12.32
CA ASN A 62 -19.18 -0.77 12.95
C ASN A 62 -19.00 -2.30 13.06
N LEU A 63 -18.52 -2.94 11.98
CA LEU A 63 -18.20 -4.37 12.01
C LEU A 63 -17.09 -4.70 13.03
N GLN A 64 -16.06 -3.88 13.13
CA GLN A 64 -15.00 -4.06 14.14
C GLN A 64 -15.55 -3.96 15.56
N ASN A 65 -16.49 -3.04 15.82
CA ASN A 65 -17.16 -2.94 17.12
C ASN A 65 -18.02 -4.18 17.42
N GLU A 66 -18.79 -4.66 16.45
CA GLU A 66 -19.59 -5.89 16.60
C GLU A 66 -18.73 -7.12 16.90
N ILE A 67 -17.61 -7.29 16.18
CA ILE A 67 -16.66 -8.37 16.41
C ILE A 67 -16.05 -8.26 17.82
N SER A 68 -15.65 -7.06 18.22
CA SER A 68 -15.08 -6.81 19.56
C SER A 68 -16.06 -7.15 20.67
N ASN A 69 -17.33 -6.76 20.50
CA ASN A 69 -18.40 -7.11 21.42
C ASN A 69 -18.59 -8.63 21.49
N LEU A 70 -18.62 -9.32 20.34
CA LEU A 70 -18.79 -10.77 20.29
C LEU A 70 -17.63 -11.51 20.99
N ILE A 71 -16.39 -11.07 20.77
CA ILE A 71 -15.21 -11.60 21.46
C ILE A 71 -15.35 -11.42 22.98
N SER A 72 -15.83 -10.25 23.43
CA SER A 72 -16.08 -9.99 24.84
C SER A 72 -17.12 -10.95 25.43
N TYR A 73 -18.23 -11.20 24.74
CA TYR A 73 -19.27 -12.16 25.19
C TYR A 73 -18.76 -13.60 25.27
N LEU A 74 -17.93 -14.02 24.31
CA LEU A 74 -17.35 -15.36 24.31
C LEU A 74 -16.27 -15.51 25.39
N SER A 75 -15.48 -14.47 25.64
CA SER A 75 -14.42 -14.47 26.66
C SER A 75 -14.98 -14.54 28.08
N THR A 76 -16.12 -13.87 28.36
CA THR A 76 -16.77 -13.90 29.68
C THR A 76 -17.53 -15.18 29.96
N SER A 77 -17.88 -15.97 28.93
CA SER A 77 -18.55 -17.28 29.11
C SER A 77 -17.61 -18.42 29.54
N HIS A 78 -16.28 -18.23 29.52
CA HIS A 78 -15.31 -19.28 29.87
C HIS A 78 -14.85 -19.25 31.35
N GLU A 79 -15.28 -18.29 32.17
CA GLU A 79 -14.82 -18.21 33.56
C GLU A 79 -15.84 -18.83 34.54
N ALA A 80 -15.78 -20.17 34.66
CA ALA A 80 -16.37 -20.93 35.77
C ALA A 80 -15.26 -21.53 36.67
N PRO A 81 -15.50 -21.70 37.99
CA PRO A 81 -14.45 -21.65 39.02
C PRO A 81 -13.55 -22.89 39.07
N LYS A 82 -12.23 -22.69 39.05
CA LYS A 82 -11.24 -23.74 39.33
C LYS A 82 -11.24 -24.09 40.82
N ALA A 83 -11.90 -25.20 41.18
CA ALA A 83 -11.71 -25.88 42.45
C ALA A 83 -10.37 -26.63 42.46
N ALA A 84 -9.67 -26.53 43.59
CA ALA A 84 -8.35 -27.10 43.85
C ALA A 84 -8.36 -28.64 43.92
N THR A 85 -7.26 -29.28 43.51
CA THR A 85 -6.51 -30.24 44.36
C THR A 85 -5.16 -30.66 43.71
N PRO A 86 -4.13 -30.97 44.52
CA PRO A 86 -2.76 -31.24 44.07
C PRO A 86 -2.46 -32.75 43.96
N THR A 87 -1.54 -33.18 43.08
CA THR A 87 -0.63 -34.33 43.32
C THR A 87 0.38 -34.61 42.17
N VAL A 88 1.67 -34.59 42.57
CA VAL A 88 2.84 -35.42 42.17
C VAL A 88 3.44 -35.33 40.74
N PRO A 89 4.77 -35.07 40.60
CA PRO A 89 5.46 -35.00 39.31
C PRO A 89 6.00 -36.36 38.87
N THR A 90 5.85 -36.70 37.58
CA THR A 90 6.64 -37.77 36.93
C THR A 90 7.05 -37.32 35.53
N GLN A 91 8.35 -37.20 35.34
CA GLN A 91 9.03 -36.77 34.12
C GLN A 91 8.90 -37.79 32.99
N ARG A 92 8.64 -37.29 31.76
CA ARG A 92 9.12 -37.85 30.47
C ARG A 92 9.16 -36.71 29.44
N PRO A 93 10.09 -36.73 28.47
CA PRO A 93 10.56 -35.54 27.77
C PRO A 93 9.49 -34.98 26.85
N GLN A 94 8.97 -33.80 27.22
CA GLN A 94 8.05 -33.02 26.41
C GLN A 94 8.87 -32.29 25.35
N ILE A 95 8.71 -32.70 24.10
CA ILE A 95 9.04 -31.85 22.96
C ILE A 95 8.11 -30.65 23.10
N ALA A 96 8.69 -29.48 23.39
CA ALA A 96 7.95 -28.26 23.65
C ALA A 96 7.16 -27.85 22.40
N ALA A 97 5.93 -28.34 22.29
CA ALA A 97 4.88 -27.63 21.58
C ALA A 97 4.60 -26.40 22.44
N GLU A 98 5.38 -25.34 22.22
CA GLU A 98 5.05 -24.02 22.73
C GLU A 98 3.59 -23.76 22.38
N ALA A 99 2.77 -23.59 23.42
CA ALA A 99 1.41 -23.12 23.31
C ALA A 99 1.47 -21.71 22.70
N ARG A 100 1.56 -21.66 21.37
CA ARG A 100 1.64 -20.43 20.60
C ARG A 100 0.28 -19.75 20.77
N GLY A 101 0.33 -18.56 21.36
CA GLY A 101 -0.85 -17.73 21.57
C GLY A 101 -1.57 -17.40 20.26
N PRO A 102 -2.70 -16.67 20.35
CA PRO A 102 -3.47 -16.27 19.17
C PRO A 102 -2.56 -15.66 18.10
N PRO A 103 -2.76 -15.98 16.81
CA PRO A 103 -1.93 -15.44 15.74
C PRO A 103 -1.97 -13.91 15.77
N VAL A 104 -0.81 -13.29 15.93
CA VAL A 104 -0.66 -11.82 15.99
C VAL A 104 -0.24 -11.32 14.61
N ILE A 105 -0.91 -10.29 14.11
CA ILE A 105 -0.52 -9.57 12.89
C ILE A 105 0.10 -8.23 13.30
N LEU A 106 1.36 -8.01 12.92
CA LEU A 106 2.09 -6.79 13.21
C LEU A 106 2.31 -6.02 11.91
N ARG A 107 1.67 -4.86 11.78
CA ARG A 107 1.77 -4.02 10.57
C ARG A 107 2.81 -2.91 10.78
N CYS A 108 3.91 -3.00 10.07
CA CYS A 108 4.97 -2.00 10.07
C CYS A 108 4.64 -0.86 9.10
N LYS A 109 4.77 0.39 9.56
CA LYS A 109 4.70 1.57 8.68
C LYS A 109 6.04 1.88 8.00
N ARG A 110 7.16 1.57 8.68
CA ARG A 110 8.52 1.81 8.19
C ARG A 110 9.14 0.50 7.73
N TRP A 111 9.92 0.56 6.64
CA TRP A 111 10.59 -0.61 6.09
C TRP A 111 11.66 -1.16 7.04
N GLU A 112 12.35 -0.28 7.77
CA GLU A 112 13.43 -0.63 8.69
C GLU A 112 12.93 -1.47 9.88
N ASP A 113 11.73 -1.14 10.37
CA ASP A 113 11.06 -1.90 11.43
C ASP A 113 10.68 -3.29 10.92
N PHE A 114 10.09 -3.36 9.72
CA PHE A 114 9.77 -4.62 9.05
C PHE A 114 11.02 -5.46 8.86
N GLN A 115 12.09 -4.89 8.33
CA GLN A 115 13.34 -5.59 8.06
C GLN A 115 13.96 -6.17 9.34
N THR A 116 13.91 -5.42 10.44
CA THR A 116 14.44 -5.89 11.74
C THR A 116 13.65 -7.08 12.27
N LEU A 117 12.31 -7.02 12.16
CA LEU A 117 11.42 -8.05 12.67
C LEU A 117 11.39 -9.29 11.76
N ALA A 118 11.29 -9.09 10.45
CA ALA A 118 11.18 -10.11 9.42
C ALA A 118 12.52 -10.78 9.06
N ARG A 119 13.66 -10.31 9.60
CA ARG A 119 14.96 -10.97 9.39
C ARG A 119 14.90 -12.44 9.80
N GLN A 120 15.37 -13.34 8.94
CA GLN A 120 15.32 -14.79 9.15
C GLN A 120 13.91 -15.34 9.39
N ALA A 121 12.91 -14.76 8.71
CA ALA A 121 11.56 -15.30 8.70
C ALA A 121 11.51 -16.73 8.12
N GLN A 122 10.54 -17.52 8.58
CA GLN A 122 10.32 -18.90 8.16
C GLN A 122 9.80 -18.97 6.72
N ALA A 123 8.96 -18.02 6.35
CA ALA A 123 8.45 -17.82 5.00
C ALA A 123 8.19 -16.34 4.79
N LEU A 124 8.27 -15.91 3.53
CA LEU A 124 7.94 -14.56 3.11
C LEU A 124 6.99 -14.66 1.93
N SER A 125 5.89 -13.90 1.94
CA SER A 125 5.12 -13.64 0.73
C SER A 125 5.19 -12.16 0.38
N PHE A 126 5.08 -11.85 -0.91
CA PHE A 126 4.93 -10.47 -1.36
C PHE A 126 3.87 -10.36 -2.45
N LEU A 127 3.18 -9.23 -2.48
CA LEU A 127 2.17 -8.88 -3.47
C LEU A 127 2.49 -7.51 -4.05
N CYS A 128 2.61 -7.43 -5.38
CA CYS A 128 2.79 -6.16 -6.08
C CYS A 128 1.46 -5.69 -6.66
N LYS A 129 1.10 -4.43 -6.39
CA LYS A 129 -0.03 -3.76 -7.01
C LYS A 129 0.47 -2.70 -7.97
N GLU A 130 0.69 -3.10 -9.22
CA GLU A 130 1.28 -2.25 -10.27
C GLU A 130 0.46 -0.97 -10.52
N ALA A 131 -0.88 -1.07 -10.46
CA ALA A 131 -1.79 0.06 -10.63
C ALA A 131 -1.62 1.14 -9.53
N GLU A 132 -1.29 0.73 -8.31
CA GLU A 132 -1.14 1.61 -7.15
C GLU A 132 0.33 2.01 -6.88
N LYS A 133 1.29 1.42 -7.61
CA LYS A 133 2.74 1.53 -7.34
C LYS A 133 3.13 1.13 -5.91
N THR A 134 2.35 0.25 -5.30
CA THR A 134 2.58 -0.26 -3.95
C THR A 134 2.97 -1.73 -3.97
N PHE A 135 3.70 -2.16 -2.94
CA PHE A 135 3.91 -3.56 -2.65
C PHE A 135 3.60 -3.85 -1.18
N GLN A 136 3.13 -5.07 -0.94
CA GLN A 136 2.96 -5.64 0.38
C GLN A 136 3.95 -6.78 0.56
N ALA A 137 4.59 -6.87 1.71
CA ALA A 137 5.43 -7.99 2.11
C ALA A 137 4.96 -8.53 3.46
N ASP A 138 4.73 -9.83 3.53
CA ASP A 138 4.27 -10.54 4.72
C ASP A 138 5.31 -11.59 5.10
N ALA A 139 5.82 -11.50 6.32
CA ALA A 139 6.82 -12.42 6.85
C ALA A 139 6.21 -13.25 7.98
N LEU A 140 6.36 -14.57 7.89
CA LEU A 140 5.99 -15.51 8.96
C LEU A 140 7.19 -15.74 9.87
N LYS A 141 7.10 -15.33 11.13
CA LYS A 141 8.16 -15.57 12.12
C LYS A 141 7.55 -15.83 13.49
N ASN A 142 7.94 -16.93 14.14
CA ASN A 142 7.52 -17.25 15.51
C ASN A 142 6.00 -17.20 15.74
N ASN A 143 5.21 -17.69 14.76
CA ASN A 143 3.74 -17.64 14.80
C ASN A 143 3.13 -16.22 14.72
N GLN A 144 3.91 -15.24 14.31
CA GLN A 144 3.50 -13.88 14.03
C GLN A 144 3.60 -13.63 12.52
N ILE A 145 2.60 -12.95 11.97
CA ILE A 145 2.67 -12.39 10.62
C ILE A 145 3.09 -10.93 10.75
N ILE A 146 4.22 -10.58 10.16
CA ILE A 146 4.73 -9.22 10.10
C ILE A 146 4.44 -8.71 8.70
N THR A 147 3.65 -7.65 8.58
CA THR A 147 3.23 -7.08 7.30
C THR A 147 3.85 -5.71 7.10
N TYR A 148 4.36 -5.43 5.92
CA TYR A 148 4.72 -4.10 5.45
C TYR A 148 3.95 -3.78 4.17
N SER A 149 3.54 -2.53 4.03
CA SER A 149 2.93 -2.00 2.80
C SER A 149 3.56 -0.65 2.50
N GLY A 150 4.11 -0.49 1.30
CA GLY A 150 4.79 0.74 0.92
C GLY A 150 5.03 0.85 -0.57
N GLU A 151 5.88 1.80 -0.96
CA GLU A 151 6.21 2.06 -2.36
C GLU A 151 7.05 0.92 -2.96
N LEU A 152 6.73 0.56 -4.20
CA LEU A 152 7.40 -0.50 -4.94
C LEU A 152 8.90 -0.19 -5.15
N PRO A 153 9.83 -1.05 -4.72
CA PRO A 153 11.26 -0.85 -4.96
C PRO A 153 11.56 -0.93 -6.45
N LYS A 154 12.33 0.04 -6.97
CA LYS A 154 12.90 -0.04 -8.34
C LYS A 154 14.24 -0.76 -8.24
N PRO A 155 14.54 -1.81 -9.04
CA PRO A 155 13.76 -2.48 -10.09
C PRO A 155 12.90 -3.67 -9.60
N THR A 156 11.67 -3.75 -10.10
CA THR A 156 10.66 -4.77 -9.76
C THR A 156 11.02 -6.20 -10.15
N THR A 157 11.80 -6.35 -11.23
CA THR A 157 12.18 -7.67 -11.78
C THR A 157 13.09 -8.49 -10.85
N LEU A 158 13.69 -7.85 -9.85
CA LEU A 158 14.60 -8.48 -8.89
C LEU A 158 14.06 -8.41 -7.46
N LEU A 159 12.75 -8.20 -7.28
CA LEU A 159 12.17 -8.02 -5.95
C LEU A 159 12.39 -9.23 -5.05
N LYS A 160 12.29 -10.44 -5.62
CA LYS A 160 12.53 -11.69 -4.89
C LYS A 160 13.97 -11.79 -4.34
N SER A 161 14.97 -11.53 -5.18
CA SER A 161 16.38 -11.51 -4.78
C SER A 161 16.71 -10.33 -3.85
N TRP A 162 16.05 -9.19 -4.04
CA TRP A 162 16.17 -8.04 -3.14
C TRP A 162 15.65 -8.38 -1.74
N LEU A 163 14.45 -8.96 -1.63
CA LEU A 163 13.87 -9.41 -0.36
C LEU A 163 14.75 -10.47 0.32
N SER A 164 15.28 -11.42 -0.45
CA SER A 164 16.20 -12.44 0.05
C SER A 164 17.42 -11.81 0.72
N LYS A 165 18.04 -10.83 0.06
CA LYS A 165 19.21 -10.12 0.57
C LYS A 165 18.90 -9.22 1.77
N GLN A 166 17.75 -8.54 1.78
CA GLN A 166 17.38 -7.63 2.86
C GLN A 166 17.01 -8.35 4.15
N LEU A 167 16.36 -9.51 4.02
CA LEU A 167 15.77 -10.23 5.13
C LEU A 167 16.54 -11.48 5.53
N ASP A 168 17.60 -11.85 4.81
CA ASP A 168 18.36 -13.09 5.06
C ASP A 168 17.44 -14.33 4.99
N VAL A 169 16.58 -14.36 3.97
CA VAL A 169 15.62 -15.44 3.71
C VAL A 169 15.93 -16.09 2.36
N PRO A 170 16.07 -17.42 2.27
CA PRO A 170 16.29 -18.12 0.99
C PRO A 170 15.17 -17.85 -0.01
N GLU A 171 15.51 -17.66 -1.28
CA GLU A 171 14.52 -17.40 -2.35
C GLU A 171 13.46 -18.50 -2.47
N GLU A 172 13.79 -19.74 -2.11
CA GLU A 172 12.86 -20.89 -2.06
C GLU A 172 11.70 -20.68 -1.08
N LYS A 173 11.93 -19.87 -0.04
CA LYS A 173 10.96 -19.53 1.01
C LYS A 173 10.26 -18.20 0.76
N ILE A 174 10.53 -17.58 -0.39
CA ILE A 174 9.89 -16.35 -0.84
C ILE A 174 8.88 -16.68 -1.94
N LEU A 175 7.62 -16.37 -1.67
CA LEU A 175 6.49 -16.65 -2.54
C LEU A 175 5.85 -15.35 -3.03
N GLU A 176 5.41 -15.34 -4.28
CA GLU A 176 4.56 -14.27 -4.79
C GLU A 176 3.10 -14.63 -4.48
N GLY A 177 2.43 -13.78 -3.69
CA GLY A 177 1.08 -14.05 -3.20
C GLY A 177 0.78 -13.45 -1.83
N ILE A 178 -0.34 -13.86 -1.25
CA ILE A 178 -0.83 -13.37 0.04
C ILE A 178 -0.67 -14.47 1.09
N LEU A 179 -0.05 -14.14 2.22
CA LEU A 179 0.00 -15.01 3.38
C LEU A 179 -1.27 -14.80 4.21
N ALA A 180 -2.11 -15.83 4.31
CA ALA A 180 -3.34 -15.81 5.09
C ALA A 180 -3.26 -16.82 6.25
N VAL A 181 -3.88 -16.49 7.38
CA VAL A 181 -4.13 -17.43 8.48
C VAL A 181 -5.45 -18.14 8.19
N GLY A 182 -5.44 -19.48 8.20
CA GLY A 182 -6.61 -20.33 8.02
C GLY A 182 -7.03 -21.04 9.29
#